data_AF-A0A9P5HAP7-F1
#
_entry.id   AF-A0A9P5HAP7-F1
#
_cell.length_a   1.000
_cell.length_b   1.000
_cell.length_c   1.000
_cell.angle_alpha   90.00
_cell.angle_beta   90.00
_cell.angle_gamma   90.00
#
_symmetry.space_group_name_H-M   'P 1'
#
loop_
_entity.id
_entity.type
_entity.pdbx_description
1 polymer ?
#
loop_
_entity_poly.entity_id
_entity_poly.type
_entity_poly.pdbx_seq_one_letter_code
_entity_poly.pdbx_strand_id
1 'polypeptide(L)'
;MSKSLIHEEKVGLEIADPLRNEQTGTEKTELGLDVGEMGGLSEPQPQIHAKTFLALFAICLIYFSQTFALVGTGSQGQAIAAYLGHPGDAIWLTASIAIPSVVLGPVVAQSADYWGRRWFLVLFGILGAVGCALASRADSFAMFIAGMTITGIDFGVLPLLHVVPSEILPRRWRAPAQAAVMIANAFGLIVGLILGGLFSRNGHSDGFRNYYYIATAMFAAAAVICYFAYQSPPTTLQASLTLREKLSQLDWIGYLLLASGLVLFCMGLAWSQNPYEWSDPHTSAPFAIGLALGIALVVYETWFKLDGMFHHGLFSGENRNFAISLGAVFCEGLAFFAVTVYFPFQVSILYEADPLLVGVRFSIAFISTIPASILTGMYCTIAKKVRWITVFSFLIFVAFFACMATSDEGTDINTWGYPVLLGSALGMTLITLVTVAQLSTPPNLISIASGLIISMRSLGGTIGIAIYNAVFRTEVSRLAENISDAVMKAGLPTESVGKLVENMLHHNETGIEQIPGVKPDIIESGFHALTERYIRQGLSARVDNSGGLRGTVDSRCGFSHRPEQRVQ
;
A
#
# COMPACT_ATOMS: atom_id res chain seq x y z
N MET A 1 71.36 -44.62 -11.45
CA MET A 1 70.61 -45.46 -10.48
C MET A 1 69.52 -46.18 -11.28
N SER A 2 69.82 -47.36 -11.85
CA SER A 2 69.70 -48.69 -11.21
C SER A 2 68.24 -48.99 -10.83
N LYS A 3 67.55 -49.84 -11.62
CA LYS A 3 67.11 -51.22 -11.26
C LYS A 3 66.08 -51.22 -10.11
N SER A 4 64.99 -51.97 -10.07
CA SER A 4 64.43 -53.11 -10.79
C SER A 4 63.36 -53.73 -9.86
N LEU A 5 62.51 -54.62 -10.37
CA LEU A 5 61.74 -55.66 -9.65
C LEU A 5 60.40 -55.25 -9.01
N ILE A 6 59.30 -56.02 -9.01
CA ILE A 6 58.71 -57.13 -9.79
C ILE A 6 57.43 -57.52 -8.99
N HIS A 7 56.33 -57.88 -9.69
CA HIS A 7 55.18 -58.75 -9.30
C HIS A 7 54.31 -58.38 -8.08
N GLU A 8 53.01 -58.73 -7.97
CA GLU A 8 52.13 -59.71 -8.66
C GLU A 8 50.64 -59.34 -8.38
N GLU A 9 49.75 -59.46 -9.38
CA GLU A 9 48.58 -60.38 -9.46
C GLU A 9 47.19 -59.91 -8.94
N LYS A 10 46.25 -59.80 -9.92
CA LYS A 10 44.84 -60.30 -9.97
C LYS A 10 43.81 -59.74 -8.95
N VAL A 11 42.60 -59.26 -9.30
CA VAL A 11 41.48 -59.88 -10.04
C VAL A 11 40.36 -58.82 -10.28
N GLY A 12 39.83 -58.76 -11.53
CA GLY A 12 38.41 -58.65 -11.92
C GLY A 12 37.52 -57.48 -11.48
N LEU A 13 37.04 -56.66 -12.43
CA LEU A 13 35.78 -56.93 -13.17
C LEU A 13 35.47 -55.79 -14.16
N GLU A 14 35.01 -56.22 -15.33
CA GLU A 14 34.83 -55.51 -16.60
C GLU A 14 33.35 -55.11 -16.76
N ILE A 15 33.07 -53.88 -17.22
CA ILE A 15 31.82 -53.56 -17.95
C ILE A 15 32.16 -52.59 -19.08
N ALA A 16 31.78 -52.99 -20.29
CA ALA A 16 32.17 -52.47 -21.59
C ALA A 16 31.33 -51.26 -22.07
N ASP A 17 32.00 -50.37 -22.80
CA ASP A 17 31.45 -49.33 -23.68
C ASP A 17 30.93 -49.93 -25.01
N PRO A 18 29.82 -49.41 -25.56
CA PRO A 18 29.54 -49.58 -26.98
C PRO A 18 29.25 -48.24 -27.68
N LEU A 19 30.28 -47.69 -28.35
CA LEU A 19 30.12 -46.68 -29.40
C LEU A 19 30.98 -47.04 -30.63
N ARG A 20 30.48 -47.96 -31.48
CA ARG A 20 30.73 -48.03 -32.94
C ARG A 20 30.11 -49.32 -33.53
N ASN A 21 29.16 -49.25 -34.46
CA ASN A 21 29.40 -49.25 -35.91
C ASN A 21 28.12 -49.52 -36.75
N GLU A 22 27.93 -48.69 -37.78
CA GLU A 22 27.35 -48.91 -39.13
C GLU A 22 25.91 -49.42 -39.41
N GLN A 23 25.09 -48.45 -39.90
CA GLN A 23 24.26 -48.41 -41.13
C GLN A 23 23.59 -49.69 -41.69
N THR A 24 22.24 -49.70 -41.75
CA THR A 24 21.37 -49.69 -42.96
C THR A 24 19.94 -50.12 -42.59
N GLY A 25 18.91 -49.51 -43.20
CA GLY A 25 17.53 -50.04 -43.17
C GLY A 25 16.46 -49.02 -42.82
N THR A 26 15.87 -48.43 -43.85
CA THR A 26 14.67 -47.59 -43.80
C THR A 26 13.47 -48.43 -43.35
N GLU A 27 12.93 -48.21 -42.15
CA GLU A 27 11.58 -48.66 -41.83
C GLU A 27 10.90 -47.69 -40.85
N LYS A 28 9.81 -47.08 -41.34
CA LYS A 28 8.91 -46.26 -40.54
C LYS A 28 8.18 -47.21 -39.58
N THR A 29 8.40 -47.05 -38.28
CA THR A 29 7.50 -47.59 -37.27
C THR A 29 7.26 -46.51 -36.23
N GLU A 30 6.06 -45.95 -36.30
CA GLU A 30 5.50 -45.10 -35.25
C GLU A 30 5.46 -45.90 -33.95
N LEU A 31 6.38 -45.61 -33.02
CA LEU A 31 6.24 -46.02 -31.63
C LEU A 31 5.60 -44.85 -30.87
N GLY A 32 4.28 -44.95 -30.73
CA GLY A 32 3.53 -44.21 -29.73
C GLY A 32 4.07 -44.57 -28.34
N LEU A 33 4.84 -43.66 -27.77
CA LEU A 33 5.20 -43.69 -26.36
C LEU A 33 4.08 -42.94 -25.63
N ASP A 34 3.19 -43.70 -25.01
CA ASP A 34 2.11 -43.21 -24.19
C ASP A 34 2.65 -42.25 -23.13
N VAL A 35 2.27 -40.98 -23.24
CA VAL A 35 2.49 -39.90 -22.24
C VAL A 35 1.56 -40.11 -21.02
N GLY A 36 1.17 -41.36 -20.75
CA GLY A 36 0.12 -41.74 -19.80
C GLY A 36 0.59 -42.03 -18.37
N GLU A 37 1.88 -42.28 -18.11
CA GLU A 37 2.32 -42.86 -16.83
C GLU A 37 3.39 -42.06 -16.05
N MET A 38 3.46 -40.74 -16.25
CA MET A 38 4.09 -39.83 -15.27
C MET A 38 3.07 -38.97 -14.50
N GLY A 39 1.82 -39.42 -14.41
CA GLY A 39 0.79 -38.85 -13.53
C GLY A 39 0.58 -39.72 -12.30
N GLY A 40 1.42 -39.63 -11.27
CA GLY A 40 1.32 -40.61 -10.17
C GLY A 40 1.91 -40.30 -8.81
N LEU A 41 2.75 -39.28 -8.62
CA LEU A 41 3.01 -38.78 -7.26
C LEU A 41 1.86 -37.86 -6.87
N SER A 42 0.74 -38.49 -6.49
CA SER A 42 -0.39 -37.79 -5.89
C SER A 42 0.11 -37.07 -4.64
N GLU A 43 0.28 -35.75 -4.72
CA GLU A 43 0.40 -34.91 -3.53
C GLU A 43 -0.74 -35.31 -2.58
N PRO A 44 -0.46 -35.62 -1.30
CA PRO A 44 -1.52 -35.99 -0.36
C PRO A 44 -2.56 -34.87 -0.36
N GLN A 45 -3.74 -35.15 -0.91
CA GLN A 45 -4.76 -34.13 -1.05
C GLN A 45 -5.19 -33.71 0.36
N PRO A 46 -5.07 -32.42 0.72
CA PRO A 46 -5.51 -31.96 2.03
C PRO A 46 -7.02 -32.22 2.13
N GLN A 47 -7.42 -33.09 3.06
CA GLN A 47 -8.82 -33.36 3.33
C GLN A 47 -9.46 -32.12 3.93
N ILE A 48 -10.48 -31.58 3.26
CA ILE A 48 -11.18 -30.37 3.70
C ILE A 48 -11.91 -30.68 5.01
N HIS A 49 -11.42 -30.12 6.12
CA HIS A 49 -12.06 -30.21 7.43
C HIS A 49 -12.70 -28.87 7.79
N ALA A 50 -13.63 -28.87 8.76
CA ALA A 50 -14.22 -27.63 9.29
C ALA A 50 -13.14 -26.63 9.76
N LYS A 51 -12.00 -27.15 10.27
CA LYS A 51 -10.84 -26.34 10.66
C LYS A 51 -10.23 -25.57 9.48
N THR A 52 -10.26 -26.11 8.26
CA THR A 52 -9.74 -25.44 7.05
C THR A 52 -10.58 -24.20 6.71
N PHE A 53 -11.90 -24.29 6.82
CA PHE A 53 -12.78 -23.14 6.62
C PHE A 53 -12.61 -22.08 7.70
N LEU A 54 -12.45 -22.51 8.95
CA LEU A 54 -12.18 -21.60 10.07
C LEU A 54 -10.81 -20.90 9.93
N ALA A 55 -9.79 -21.60 9.42
CA ALA A 55 -8.49 -21.01 9.13
C ALA A 55 -8.58 -20.00 7.97
N LEU A 56 -9.33 -20.31 6.90
CA LEU A 56 -9.58 -19.37 5.82
C LEU A 56 -10.33 -18.12 6.32
N PHE A 57 -11.32 -18.30 7.18
CA PHE A 57 -12.03 -17.19 7.81
C PHE A 57 -11.09 -16.32 8.66
N ALA A 58 -10.18 -16.92 9.41
CA ALA A 58 -9.18 -16.18 10.17
C ALA A 58 -8.28 -15.33 9.25
N ILE A 59 -7.80 -15.89 8.14
CA ILE A 59 -6.97 -15.16 7.16
C ILE A 59 -7.74 -13.99 6.55
N CYS A 60 -9.00 -14.21 6.17
CA CYS A 60 -9.88 -13.15 5.70
C CYS A 60 -10.08 -12.05 6.76
N LEU A 61 -10.25 -12.44 8.03
CA LEU A 61 -10.43 -11.49 9.13
C LEU A 61 -9.15 -10.70 9.43
N ILE A 62 -7.95 -11.31 9.34
CA ILE A 62 -6.68 -10.59 9.45
C ILE A 62 -6.59 -9.54 8.35
N TYR A 63 -6.83 -9.91 7.09
CA TYR A 63 -6.71 -8.96 5.99
C TYR A 63 -7.75 -7.84 6.08
N PHE A 64 -8.99 -8.17 6.45
CA PHE A 64 -10.03 -7.19 6.72
C PHE A 64 -9.59 -6.21 7.82
N SER A 65 -9.00 -6.70 8.91
CA SER A 65 -8.57 -5.86 10.04
C SER A 65 -7.41 -4.93 9.66
N GLN A 66 -6.46 -5.43 8.87
CA GLN A 66 -5.38 -4.63 8.29
C GLN A 66 -5.93 -3.47 7.48
N THR A 67 -6.79 -3.76 6.50
CA THR A 67 -7.24 -2.74 5.56
C THR A 67 -8.22 -1.76 6.19
N PHE A 68 -9.02 -2.24 7.16
CA PHE A 68 -9.79 -1.40 8.06
C PHE A 68 -8.89 -0.38 8.77
N ALA A 69 -7.87 -0.82 9.51
CA ALA A 69 -6.98 0.08 10.24
C ALA A 69 -6.22 1.06 9.31
N LEU A 70 -5.76 0.60 8.15
CA LEU A 70 -5.04 1.45 7.18
C LEU A 70 -5.93 2.58 6.64
N VAL A 71 -7.13 2.26 6.16
CA VAL A 71 -8.01 3.27 5.55
C VAL A 71 -8.56 4.25 6.58
N GLY A 72 -8.84 3.77 7.81
CA GLY A 72 -9.27 4.63 8.90
C GLY A 72 -8.22 5.68 9.26
N THR A 73 -6.95 5.27 9.25
CA THR A 73 -5.82 6.16 9.54
C THR A 73 -5.60 7.19 8.43
N GLY A 74 -5.74 6.80 7.16
CA GLY A 74 -5.62 7.72 6.03
C GLY A 74 -6.77 8.73 5.93
N SER A 75 -8.01 8.24 6.04
CA SER A 75 -9.21 9.08 5.87
C SER A 75 -9.46 10.03 7.04
N GLN A 76 -9.18 9.60 8.28
CA GLN A 76 -9.37 10.43 9.48
C GLN A 76 -8.06 11.09 9.93
N GLY A 77 -6.95 10.88 9.22
CA GLY A 77 -5.61 11.28 9.66
C GLY A 77 -5.51 12.77 9.98
N GLN A 78 -6.08 13.64 9.13
CA GLN A 78 -6.08 15.09 9.38
C GLN A 78 -6.86 15.47 10.65
N ALA A 79 -8.05 14.90 10.84
CA ALA A 79 -8.88 15.17 12.02
C ALA A 79 -8.22 14.68 13.32
N ILE A 80 -7.63 13.48 13.30
CA ILE A 80 -6.89 12.91 14.44
C ILE A 80 -5.67 13.76 14.78
N ALA A 81 -4.91 14.17 13.76
CA ALA A 81 -3.73 15.00 13.93
C ALA A 81 -4.08 16.37 14.51
N ALA A 82 -5.15 17.00 14.04
CA ALA A 82 -5.66 18.25 14.60
C ALA A 82 -6.11 18.08 16.05
N TYR A 83 -6.86 17.02 16.38
CA TYR A 83 -7.29 16.73 17.75
C TYR A 83 -6.13 16.53 18.73
N LEU A 84 -5.05 15.88 18.28
CA LEU A 84 -3.85 15.66 19.09
C LEU A 84 -2.89 16.86 19.10
N GLY A 85 -3.24 17.99 18.49
CA GLY A 85 -2.46 19.23 18.49
C GLY A 85 -1.31 19.29 17.49
N HIS A 86 -1.27 18.37 16.51
CA HIS A 86 -0.21 18.25 15.50
C HIS A 86 -0.77 18.17 14.06
N PRO A 87 -1.61 19.12 13.61
CA PRO A 87 -2.24 19.05 12.29
C PRO A 87 -1.22 19.03 11.14
N GLY A 88 -0.08 19.70 11.35
CA GLY A 88 1.05 19.70 10.43
C GLY A 88 1.72 18.34 10.26
N ASP A 89 1.47 17.34 11.10
CA ASP A 89 2.19 16.06 11.06
C ASP A 89 1.33 14.87 10.63
N ALA A 90 0.08 15.11 10.19
CA ALA A 90 -0.90 14.07 9.84
C ALA A 90 -0.39 12.99 8.87
N ILE A 91 0.58 13.32 8.03
CA ILE A 91 1.24 12.40 7.10
C ILE A 91 1.86 11.19 7.80
N TRP A 92 2.37 11.38 9.01
CA TRP A 92 3.06 10.35 9.79
C TRP A 92 2.12 9.25 10.28
N LEU A 93 0.82 9.53 10.35
CA LEU A 93 -0.17 8.55 10.75
C LEU A 93 -0.24 7.39 9.75
N THR A 94 -0.32 7.69 8.44
CA THR A 94 -0.33 6.66 7.41
C THR A 94 1.07 6.11 7.13
N ALA A 95 2.10 6.97 7.15
CA ALA A 95 3.48 6.55 6.90
C ALA A 95 4.02 5.58 7.96
N SER A 96 3.60 5.74 9.23
CA SER A 96 4.01 4.84 10.31
C SER A 96 3.47 3.41 10.16
N ILE A 97 2.36 3.20 9.45
CA ILE A 97 1.90 1.86 9.05
C ILE A 97 2.70 1.34 7.86
N ALA A 98 2.93 2.21 6.86
CA ALA A 98 3.52 1.82 5.58
C ALA A 98 5.02 1.52 5.65
N ILE A 99 5.80 2.22 6.49
CA ILE A 99 7.25 1.97 6.60
C ILE A 99 7.54 0.56 7.13
N PRO A 100 6.98 0.11 8.27
CA PRO A 100 7.20 -1.25 8.76
C PRO A 100 6.72 -2.32 7.77
N SER A 101 5.64 -2.07 7.02
CA SER A 101 5.13 -3.04 6.05
C SER A 101 6.13 -3.29 4.90
N VAL A 102 6.83 -2.25 4.44
CA VAL A 102 7.88 -2.35 3.42
C VAL A 102 9.05 -3.19 3.91
N VAL A 103 9.52 -2.91 5.12
CA VAL A 103 10.71 -3.56 5.68
C VAL A 103 10.42 -5.00 6.04
N LEU A 104 9.28 -5.27 6.66
CA LEU A 104 8.97 -6.57 7.22
C LEU A 104 8.35 -7.53 6.22
N GLY A 105 7.75 -7.06 5.13
CA GLY A 105 7.15 -7.91 4.10
C GLY A 105 8.09 -9.03 3.60
N PRO A 106 9.31 -8.72 3.12
CA PRO A 106 10.23 -9.73 2.61
C PRO A 106 10.86 -10.55 3.74
N VAL A 107 11.16 -9.91 4.88
CA VAL A 107 11.72 -10.54 6.08
C VAL A 107 10.81 -11.65 6.59
N VAL A 108 9.52 -11.34 6.75
CA VAL A 108 8.51 -12.27 7.26
C VAL A 108 8.19 -13.33 6.22
N ALA A 109 8.11 -12.98 4.94
CA ALA A 109 7.90 -13.96 3.87
C ALA A 109 8.99 -15.04 3.87
N GLN A 110 10.27 -14.64 3.94
CA GLN A 110 11.39 -15.58 3.98
C GLN A 110 11.47 -16.34 5.31
N SER A 111 11.26 -15.64 6.44
CA SER A 111 11.31 -16.25 7.77
C SER A 111 10.20 -17.28 7.98
N ALA A 112 8.99 -17.03 7.46
CA ALA A 112 7.87 -17.94 7.58
C ALA A 112 8.11 -19.28 6.89
N ASP A 113 8.95 -19.33 5.86
CA ASP A 113 9.32 -20.56 5.18
C ASP A 113 10.25 -21.45 6.07
N TYR A 114 11.00 -20.85 7.01
CA TYR A 114 11.92 -21.56 7.93
C TYR A 114 11.33 -21.94 9.29
N TRP A 115 10.53 -21.06 9.90
CA TRP A 115 9.96 -21.27 11.24
C TRP A 115 8.48 -21.69 11.23
N GLY A 116 7.87 -21.70 10.05
CA GLY A 116 6.46 -22.03 9.85
C GLY A 116 5.55 -20.80 9.96
N ARG A 117 4.46 -20.80 9.17
CA ARG A 117 3.62 -19.61 8.99
C ARG A 117 2.73 -19.25 10.18
N ARG A 118 2.34 -20.26 10.99
CA ARG A 118 1.35 -20.11 12.07
C ARG A 118 1.76 -19.06 13.10
N TRP A 119 3.02 -19.11 13.56
CA TRP A 119 3.49 -18.22 14.62
C TRP A 119 3.60 -16.78 14.14
N PHE A 120 4.00 -16.55 12.88
CA PHE A 120 3.99 -15.20 12.30
C PHE A 120 2.58 -14.63 12.27
N LEU A 121 1.59 -15.36 11.72
CA LEU A 121 0.20 -14.88 11.66
C LEU A 121 -0.37 -14.51 13.04
N VAL A 122 -0.11 -15.33 14.07
CA VAL A 122 -0.63 -15.11 15.42
C VAL A 122 0.11 -13.97 16.13
N LEU A 123 1.44 -13.98 16.13
CA LEU A 123 2.23 -12.96 16.85
C LEU A 123 2.04 -11.58 16.21
N PHE A 124 2.03 -11.50 14.89
CA PHE A 124 1.82 -10.25 14.18
C PHE A 124 0.39 -9.74 14.37
N GLY A 125 -0.62 -10.64 14.32
CA GLY A 125 -2.00 -10.25 14.64
C GLY A 125 -2.18 -9.73 16.07
N ILE A 126 -1.45 -10.29 17.05
CA ILE A 126 -1.42 -9.76 18.43
C ILE A 126 -0.78 -8.37 18.45
N LEU A 127 0.32 -8.15 17.73
CA LEU A 127 0.92 -6.82 17.61
C LEU A 127 -0.05 -5.83 16.96
N GLY A 128 -0.76 -6.22 15.90
CA GLY A 128 -1.83 -5.41 15.30
C GLY A 128 -2.91 -5.00 16.30
N ALA A 129 -3.33 -5.94 17.17
CA ALA A 129 -4.27 -5.65 18.25
C ALA A 129 -3.68 -4.68 19.28
N VAL A 130 -2.44 -4.88 19.71
CA VAL A 130 -1.75 -3.99 20.67
C VAL A 130 -1.56 -2.59 20.10
N GLY A 131 -1.20 -2.46 18.82
CA GLY A 131 -1.04 -1.19 18.14
C GLY A 131 -2.35 -0.41 18.07
N CYS A 132 -3.44 -1.06 17.67
CA CYS A 132 -4.78 -0.45 17.70
C CYS A 132 -5.25 -0.13 19.13
N ALA A 133 -4.89 -0.95 20.13
CA ALA A 133 -5.25 -0.72 21.52
C ALA A 133 -4.52 0.49 22.11
N LEU A 134 -3.31 0.76 21.62
CA LEU A 134 -2.52 1.93 21.99
C LEU A 134 -3.07 3.19 21.31
N ALA A 135 -3.39 3.11 20.02
CA ALA A 135 -3.98 4.22 19.28
C ALA A 135 -5.37 4.63 19.80
N SER A 136 -6.20 3.67 20.21
CA SER A 136 -7.50 3.95 20.83
C SER A 136 -7.43 4.64 22.20
N ARG A 137 -6.25 4.66 22.83
CA ARG A 137 -5.99 5.34 24.11
C ARG A 137 -4.99 6.48 23.98
N ALA A 138 -4.69 6.90 22.76
CA ALA A 138 -3.68 7.92 22.54
C ALA A 138 -4.17 9.28 23.05
N ASP A 139 -3.48 9.79 24.07
CA ASP A 139 -3.64 11.16 24.56
C ASP A 139 -2.57 12.11 24.00
N SER A 140 -1.62 11.58 23.21
CA SER A 140 -0.58 12.34 22.53
C SER A 140 -0.34 11.81 21.12
N PHE A 141 0.10 12.70 20.23
CA PHE A 141 0.43 12.36 18.86
C PHE A 141 1.51 11.27 18.75
N ALA A 142 2.54 11.34 19.59
CA ALA A 142 3.60 10.34 19.65
C ALA A 142 3.10 8.94 20.05
N MET A 143 2.17 8.87 21.02
CA MET A 143 1.55 7.60 21.44
C MET A 143 0.71 7.00 20.30
N PHE A 144 0.00 7.84 19.54
CA PHE A 144 -0.76 7.37 18.39
C PHE A 144 0.16 6.83 17.29
N ILE A 145 1.24 7.54 16.95
CA ILE A 145 2.24 7.08 15.96
C ILE A 145 2.89 5.78 16.42
N ALA A 146 3.22 5.64 17.71
CA ALA A 146 3.77 4.40 18.24
C ALA A 146 2.76 3.24 18.05
N GLY A 147 1.47 3.49 18.29
CA GLY A 147 0.40 2.53 18.04
C GLY A 147 0.32 2.12 16.57
N MET A 148 0.33 3.08 15.66
CA MET A 148 0.29 2.84 14.22
C MET A 148 1.56 2.14 13.70
N THR A 149 2.73 2.42 14.29
CA THR A 149 3.97 1.73 13.95
C THR A 149 3.89 0.25 14.34
N ILE A 150 3.36 -0.06 15.53
CA ILE A 150 3.13 -1.44 15.97
C ILE A 150 2.09 -2.12 15.08
N THR A 151 1.01 -1.43 14.69
CA THR A 151 0.04 -1.95 13.71
C THR A 151 0.69 -2.19 12.34
N GLY A 152 1.62 -1.33 11.92
CA GLY A 152 2.41 -1.53 10.69
C GLY A 152 3.25 -2.79 10.71
N ILE A 153 3.71 -3.25 11.89
CA ILE A 153 4.42 -4.52 12.00
C ILE A 153 3.54 -5.67 11.53
N ASP A 154 2.25 -5.67 11.88
CA ASP A 154 1.30 -6.71 11.45
C ASP A 154 1.21 -6.83 9.93
N PHE A 155 1.30 -5.73 9.19
CA PHE A 155 1.31 -5.76 7.72
C PHE A 155 2.47 -6.56 7.12
N GLY A 156 3.52 -6.87 7.89
CA GLY A 156 4.58 -7.79 7.47
C GLY A 156 4.08 -9.20 7.10
N VAL A 157 2.95 -9.67 7.66
CA VAL A 157 2.38 -10.99 7.30
C VAL A 157 1.50 -10.96 6.04
N LEU A 158 1.27 -9.80 5.43
CA LEU A 158 0.41 -9.66 4.24
C LEU A 158 0.75 -10.65 3.11
N PRO A 159 2.03 -10.97 2.80
CA PRO A 159 2.36 -12.01 1.81
C PRO A 159 1.85 -13.40 2.20
N LEU A 160 1.86 -13.73 3.50
CA LEU A 160 1.38 -15.01 4.02
C LEU A 160 -0.14 -15.16 3.87
N LEU A 161 -0.89 -14.06 3.91
CA LEU A 161 -2.34 -14.08 3.71
C LEU A 161 -2.72 -14.58 2.30
N HIS A 162 -1.83 -14.40 1.32
CA HIS A 162 -2.00 -14.92 -0.03
C HIS A 162 -1.43 -16.33 -0.20
N VAL A 163 -0.34 -16.67 0.48
CA VAL A 163 0.27 -18.01 0.35
C VAL A 163 -0.54 -19.08 1.09
N VAL A 164 -0.98 -18.82 2.32
CA VAL A 164 -1.61 -19.83 3.18
C VAL A 164 -2.88 -20.46 2.58
N PRO A 165 -3.84 -19.69 2.00
CA PRO A 165 -5.01 -20.29 1.33
C PRO A 165 -4.65 -21.25 0.20
N SER A 166 -3.50 -21.03 -0.46
CA SER A 166 -3.02 -21.89 -1.54
C SER A 166 -2.42 -23.22 -1.03
N GLU A 167 -1.93 -23.24 0.20
CA GLU A 167 -1.34 -24.42 0.85
C GLU A 167 -2.40 -25.30 1.54
N ILE A 168 -3.38 -24.70 2.21
CA ILE A 168 -4.38 -25.45 3.00
C ILE A 168 -5.48 -26.08 2.14
N LEU A 169 -5.68 -25.61 0.90
CA LEU A 169 -6.76 -26.04 0.02
C LEU A 169 -6.25 -26.82 -1.20
N PRO A 170 -6.99 -27.84 -1.66
CA PRO A 170 -6.66 -28.53 -2.89
C PRO A 170 -6.73 -27.58 -4.09
N ARG A 171 -5.99 -27.90 -5.15
CA ARG A 171 -5.84 -27.05 -6.36
C ARG A 171 -7.16 -26.49 -6.91
N ARG A 172 -8.25 -27.26 -6.87
CA ARG A 172 -9.60 -26.84 -7.31
C ARG A 172 -10.21 -25.69 -6.50
N TRP A 173 -9.85 -25.54 -5.22
CA TRP A 173 -10.41 -24.55 -4.29
C TRP A 173 -9.48 -23.34 -4.08
N ARG A 174 -8.27 -23.32 -4.67
CA ARG A 174 -7.31 -22.22 -4.50
C ARG A 174 -7.85 -20.89 -5.04
N ALA A 175 -8.40 -20.88 -6.24
CA ALA A 175 -8.97 -19.68 -6.86
C ALA A 175 -10.12 -19.05 -6.06
N PRO A 176 -11.18 -19.80 -5.66
CA PRO A 176 -12.24 -19.21 -4.84
C PRO A 176 -11.75 -18.75 -3.46
N ALA A 177 -10.74 -19.39 -2.88
CA ALA A 177 -10.16 -18.93 -1.62
C ALA A 177 -9.38 -17.61 -1.77
N GLN A 178 -8.61 -17.44 -2.84
CA GLN A 178 -7.97 -16.14 -3.13
C GLN A 178 -9.01 -15.04 -3.36
N ALA A 179 -10.11 -15.36 -4.06
CA ALA A 179 -11.21 -14.43 -4.23
C ALA A 179 -11.84 -14.03 -2.88
N ALA A 180 -12.05 -14.98 -1.97
CA ALA A 180 -12.58 -14.70 -0.63
C ALA A 180 -11.66 -13.75 0.17
N VAL A 181 -10.35 -13.95 0.10
CA VAL A 181 -9.35 -13.08 0.74
C VAL A 181 -9.38 -11.66 0.16
N MET A 182 -9.51 -11.52 -1.16
CA MET A 182 -9.62 -10.20 -1.81
C MET A 182 -10.95 -9.49 -1.50
N ILE A 183 -12.04 -10.24 -1.42
CA ILE A 183 -13.34 -9.72 -0.99
C ILE A 183 -13.25 -9.20 0.45
N ALA A 184 -12.63 -9.95 1.36
CA ALA A 184 -12.44 -9.52 2.73
C ALA A 184 -11.64 -8.21 2.82
N ASN A 185 -10.59 -8.05 2.01
CA ASN A 185 -9.85 -6.79 1.87
C ASN A 185 -10.75 -5.63 1.44
N ALA A 186 -11.52 -5.79 0.35
CA ALA A 186 -12.41 -4.74 -0.15
C ALA A 186 -13.49 -4.36 0.87
N PHE A 187 -14.06 -5.35 1.57
CA PHE A 187 -15.02 -5.11 2.64
C PHE A 187 -14.38 -4.37 3.83
N GLY A 188 -13.15 -4.69 4.21
CA GLY A 188 -12.42 -3.97 5.26
C GLY A 188 -12.25 -2.49 4.92
N LEU A 189 -11.96 -2.18 3.65
CA LEU A 189 -11.83 -0.80 3.15
C LEU A 189 -13.18 -0.05 3.20
N ILE A 190 -14.26 -0.67 2.72
CA ILE A 190 -15.61 -0.07 2.70
C ILE A 190 -16.12 0.16 4.14
N VAL A 191 -16.07 -0.88 4.98
CA VAL A 191 -16.53 -0.79 6.36
C VAL A 191 -15.66 0.19 7.15
N GLY A 192 -14.35 0.21 6.88
CA GLY A 192 -13.41 1.16 7.49
C GLY A 192 -13.75 2.61 7.19
N LEU A 193 -14.13 2.93 5.95
CA LEU A 193 -14.53 4.29 5.58
C LEU A 193 -15.88 4.71 6.15
N ILE A 194 -16.88 3.82 6.10
CA ILE A 194 -18.22 4.12 6.61
C ILE A 194 -18.18 4.30 8.13
N LEU A 195 -17.51 3.38 8.86
CA LEU A 195 -17.39 3.49 10.30
C LEU A 195 -16.50 4.66 10.73
N GLY A 196 -15.41 4.94 10.01
CA GLY A 196 -14.58 6.12 10.27
C GLY A 196 -15.38 7.42 10.15
N GLY A 197 -16.14 7.56 9.06
CA GLY A 197 -17.02 8.72 8.86
C GLY A 197 -18.15 8.79 9.91
N LEU A 198 -18.74 7.65 10.30
CA LEU A 198 -19.79 7.60 11.32
C LEU A 198 -19.28 8.04 12.70
N PHE A 199 -18.10 7.57 13.11
CA PHE A 199 -17.53 7.93 14.41
C PHE A 199 -17.00 9.36 14.44
N SER A 200 -16.58 9.91 13.30
CA SER A 200 -16.18 11.31 13.18
C SER A 200 -17.36 12.30 13.11
N ARG A 201 -18.60 11.81 13.04
CA ARG A 201 -19.80 12.65 12.86
C ARG A 201 -20.21 13.38 14.15
N ASN A 202 -20.89 14.53 13.99
CA ASN A 202 -21.54 15.30 15.07
C ASN A 202 -20.58 15.88 16.13
N GLY A 203 -19.37 16.31 15.75
CA GLY A 203 -18.44 16.96 16.68
C GLY A 203 -17.78 16.02 17.71
N HIS A 204 -17.90 14.69 17.53
CA HIS A 204 -17.17 13.72 18.35
C HIS A 204 -15.72 13.61 17.88
N SER A 205 -14.91 14.60 18.22
CA SER A 205 -13.47 14.61 17.90
C SER A 205 -12.71 13.41 18.49
N ASP A 206 -13.25 12.77 19.53
CA ASP A 206 -12.69 11.56 20.15
C ASP A 206 -13.21 10.24 19.53
N GLY A 207 -14.03 10.32 18.47
CA GLY A 207 -14.67 9.16 17.83
C GLY A 207 -13.68 8.11 17.29
N PHE A 208 -12.47 8.55 16.92
CA PHE A 208 -11.41 7.64 16.45
C PHE A 208 -11.05 6.58 17.51
N ARG A 209 -11.23 6.85 18.81
CA ARG A 209 -10.97 5.86 19.86
C ARG A 209 -11.83 4.61 19.69
N ASN A 210 -13.14 4.81 19.47
CA ASN A 210 -14.10 3.73 19.24
C ASN A 210 -13.76 2.94 17.98
N TYR A 211 -13.32 3.64 16.92
CA TYR A 211 -12.86 3.01 15.70
C TYR A 211 -11.71 2.03 15.94
N TYR A 212 -10.67 2.44 16.66
CA TYR A 212 -9.53 1.57 16.95
C TYR A 212 -9.81 0.53 18.04
N TYR A 213 -10.80 0.73 18.92
CA TYR A 213 -11.28 -0.35 19.80
C TYR A 213 -11.90 -1.49 19.02
N ILE A 214 -12.69 -1.18 17.99
CA ILE A 214 -13.25 -2.19 17.08
C ILE A 214 -12.13 -2.90 16.32
N ALA A 215 -11.17 -2.14 15.76
CA ALA A 215 -9.99 -2.73 15.10
C ALA A 215 -9.22 -3.68 16.03
N THR A 216 -9.00 -3.28 17.28
CA THR A 216 -8.34 -4.09 18.32
C THR A 216 -9.07 -5.43 18.53
N ALA A 217 -10.39 -5.38 18.70
CA ALA A 217 -11.21 -6.57 18.92
C ALA A 217 -11.13 -7.53 17.73
N MET A 218 -11.14 -6.98 16.51
CA MET A 218 -11.05 -7.78 15.28
C MET A 218 -9.67 -8.43 15.12
N PHE A 219 -8.57 -7.70 15.33
CA PHE A 219 -7.22 -8.28 15.31
C PHE A 219 -7.05 -9.37 16.37
N ALA A 220 -7.51 -9.12 17.60
CA ALA A 220 -7.44 -10.10 18.67
C ALA A 220 -8.26 -11.36 18.34
N ALA A 221 -9.49 -11.19 17.84
CA ALA A 221 -10.32 -12.31 17.40
C ALA A 221 -9.66 -13.09 16.26
N ALA A 222 -9.09 -12.40 15.27
CA ALA A 222 -8.40 -13.02 14.15
C ALA A 222 -7.20 -13.86 14.61
N ALA A 223 -6.37 -13.32 15.52
CA ALA A 223 -5.23 -14.01 16.09
C ALA A 223 -5.63 -15.26 16.89
N VAL A 224 -6.68 -15.15 17.72
CA VAL A 224 -7.21 -16.28 18.52
C VAL A 224 -7.77 -17.38 17.61
N ILE A 225 -8.59 -17.02 16.62
CA ILE A 225 -9.16 -17.98 15.68
C ILE A 225 -8.04 -18.63 14.86
N CYS A 226 -7.07 -17.86 14.37
CA CYS A 226 -5.92 -18.37 13.64
C CYS A 226 -5.12 -19.37 14.49
N TYR A 227 -4.89 -19.05 15.77
CA TYR A 227 -4.18 -19.94 16.69
C TYR A 227 -4.85 -21.32 16.82
N PHE A 228 -6.18 -21.37 16.98
CA PHE A 228 -6.88 -22.64 17.15
C PHE A 228 -7.18 -23.38 15.82
N ALA A 229 -7.44 -22.64 14.75
CA ALA A 229 -7.90 -23.21 13.48
C ALA A 229 -6.76 -23.61 12.55
N TYR A 230 -5.66 -22.84 12.53
CA TYR A 230 -4.56 -23.07 11.61
C TYR A 230 -3.45 -23.90 12.26
N GLN A 231 -3.39 -25.17 11.87
CA GLN A 231 -2.26 -26.04 12.15
C GLN A 231 -1.46 -26.19 10.85
N SER A 232 -0.33 -25.51 10.78
CA SER A 232 0.55 -25.55 9.62
C SER A 232 1.20 -26.94 9.51
N PRO A 233 1.15 -27.62 8.35
CA PRO A 233 1.99 -28.78 8.12
C PRO A 233 3.46 -28.34 8.19
N PRO A 234 4.37 -29.13 8.80
CA PRO A 234 5.77 -28.76 8.84
C PRO A 234 6.35 -28.68 7.42
N THR A 235 6.97 -27.56 7.06
CA THR A 235 7.67 -27.43 5.77
C THR A 235 8.95 -28.28 5.79
N THR A 236 9.36 -28.80 4.64
CA THR A 236 10.60 -29.62 4.54
C THR A 236 11.84 -28.85 5.00
N LEU A 237 11.89 -27.54 4.74
CA LEU A 237 12.93 -26.61 5.20
C LEU A 237 12.88 -26.35 6.71
N GLN A 238 11.70 -26.43 7.32
CA GLN A 238 11.56 -26.29 8.78
C GLN A 238 12.22 -27.46 9.52
N ALA A 239 12.18 -28.66 8.93
CA ALA A 239 12.69 -29.89 9.51
C ALA A 239 14.20 -30.13 9.28
N SER A 240 14.80 -29.53 8.23
CA SER A 240 16.17 -29.85 7.80
C SER A 240 17.28 -28.93 8.35
N LEU A 241 16.94 -27.71 8.79
CA LEU A 241 17.94 -26.68 9.15
C LEU A 241 18.02 -26.42 10.65
N THR A 242 19.24 -26.20 11.16
CA THR A 242 19.46 -25.72 12.53
C THR A 242 19.15 -24.23 12.68
N LEU A 243 18.87 -23.74 13.89
CA LEU A 243 18.54 -22.32 14.13
C LEU A 243 19.64 -21.36 13.65
N ARG A 244 20.91 -21.77 13.76
CA ARG A 244 22.05 -20.95 13.30
C ARG A 244 22.09 -20.83 11.78
N GLU A 245 21.83 -21.92 11.07
CA GLU A 245 21.75 -21.91 9.61
C GLU A 245 20.57 -21.08 9.12
N LYS A 246 19.40 -21.20 9.77
CA LYS A 246 18.22 -20.38 9.47
C LYS A 246 18.50 -18.88 9.59
N LEU A 247 19.16 -18.45 10.68
CA LEU A 247 19.53 -17.04 10.88
C LEU A 247 20.60 -16.56 9.88
N SER A 248 21.50 -17.44 9.44
CA SER A 248 22.55 -17.09 8.47
C SER A 248 22.03 -16.90 7.04
N GLN A 249 20.87 -17.47 6.70
CA GLN A 249 20.24 -17.34 5.38
C GLN A 249 19.50 -16.00 5.21
N LEU A 250 19.15 -15.33 6.30
CA LEU A 250 18.45 -14.05 6.27
C LEU A 250 19.36 -12.91 5.80
N ASP A 251 18.76 -11.91 5.16
CA ASP A 251 19.49 -10.74 4.68
C ASP A 251 19.52 -9.55 5.63
N TRP A 252 20.18 -9.73 6.77
CA TRP A 252 20.31 -8.70 7.80
C TRP A 252 20.86 -7.37 7.30
N ILE A 253 21.83 -7.38 6.37
CA ILE A 253 22.44 -6.17 5.83
C ILE A 253 21.45 -5.48 4.89
N GLY A 254 20.83 -6.21 3.97
CA GLY A 254 19.80 -5.69 3.09
C GLY A 254 18.62 -5.09 3.86
N TYR A 255 18.15 -5.78 4.90
CA TYR A 255 17.05 -5.29 5.75
C TYR A 255 17.42 -4.02 6.50
N LEU A 256 18.64 -3.93 7.04
CA LEU A 256 19.10 -2.74 7.76
C LEU A 256 19.24 -1.55 6.82
N LEU A 257 19.80 -1.75 5.62
CA LEU A 257 19.92 -0.72 4.59
C LEU A 257 18.54 -0.23 4.10
N LEU A 258 17.61 -1.16 3.85
CA LEU A 258 16.24 -0.81 3.45
C LEU A 258 15.53 -0.02 4.54
N ALA A 259 15.57 -0.50 5.79
CA ALA A 259 14.87 0.14 6.91
C ALA A 259 15.41 1.54 7.21
N SER A 260 16.74 1.65 7.39
CA SER A 260 17.36 2.95 7.71
C SER A 260 17.27 3.92 6.53
N GLY A 261 17.47 3.45 5.29
CA GLY A 261 17.35 4.25 4.09
C GLY A 261 15.95 4.82 3.90
N LEU A 262 14.92 3.98 4.02
CA LEU A 262 13.53 4.39 3.85
C LEU A 262 13.08 5.38 4.93
N VAL A 263 13.38 5.10 6.20
CA VAL A 263 13.03 6.00 7.30
C VAL A 263 13.65 7.38 7.10
N LEU A 264 14.96 7.45 6.83
CA LEU A 264 15.66 8.72 6.63
C LEU A 264 15.15 9.47 5.40
N PHE A 265 14.89 8.75 4.31
CA PHE A 265 14.32 9.33 3.09
C PHE A 265 12.94 9.96 3.34
N CYS A 266 12.05 9.23 4.02
CA CYS A 266 10.71 9.72 4.37
C CYS A 266 10.75 10.86 5.38
N MET A 267 11.66 10.82 6.36
CA MET A 267 11.87 11.91 7.33
C MET A 267 12.28 13.20 6.62
N GLY A 268 13.24 13.13 5.69
CA GLY A 268 13.67 14.29 4.90
C GLY A 268 12.54 14.90 4.07
N LEU A 269 11.65 14.09 3.50
CA LEU A 269 10.51 14.59 2.74
C LEU A 269 9.39 15.14 3.64
N ALA A 270 9.15 14.54 4.80
CA ALA A 270 8.09 14.96 5.71
C ALA A 270 8.39 16.30 6.39
N TRP A 271 9.67 16.57 6.69
CA TRP A 271 10.11 17.84 7.27
C TRP A 271 10.29 18.97 6.27
N SER A 272 10.19 18.65 4.97
CA SER A 272 10.27 19.63 3.91
C SER A 272 9.17 20.68 4.04
N GLN A 273 9.58 21.94 4.16
CA GLN A 273 8.68 23.10 4.30
C GLN A 273 7.76 23.02 5.54
N ASN A 274 8.06 22.14 6.50
CA ASN A 274 7.37 22.05 7.78
C ASN A 274 8.12 21.13 8.79
N PRO A 275 8.86 21.65 9.78
CA PRO A 275 9.09 23.06 10.10
C PRO A 275 10.31 23.67 9.40
N TYR A 276 11.10 22.87 8.67
CA TYR A 276 12.40 23.29 8.15
C TYR A 276 12.37 23.52 6.64
N GLU A 277 13.16 24.49 6.14
CA GLU A 277 13.33 24.69 4.71
C GLU A 277 14.14 23.55 4.06
N TRP A 278 14.10 23.44 2.73
CA TRP A 278 14.91 22.47 1.98
C TRP A 278 16.42 22.64 2.16
N SER A 279 16.85 23.88 2.39
CA SER A 279 18.25 24.26 2.61
C SER A 279 18.76 23.84 3.99
N ASP A 280 17.85 23.59 4.94
CA ASP A 280 18.21 23.24 6.30
C ASP A 280 18.89 21.86 6.35
N PRO A 281 20.03 21.72 7.07
CA PRO A 281 20.64 20.43 7.34
C PRO A 281 19.69 19.37 7.89
N HIS A 282 18.66 19.75 8.67
CA HIS A 282 17.68 18.81 9.23
C HIS A 282 16.84 18.11 8.16
N THR A 283 16.61 18.74 7.01
CA THR A 283 15.84 18.18 5.89
C THR A 283 16.76 17.51 4.87
N SER A 284 17.81 18.21 4.48
CA SER A 284 18.71 17.80 3.38
C SER A 284 19.61 16.61 3.75
N ALA A 285 20.11 16.53 4.99
CA ALA A 285 20.98 15.44 5.43
C ALA A 285 20.25 14.08 5.47
N PRO A 286 19.11 13.91 6.15
CA PRO A 286 18.41 12.62 6.16
C PRO A 286 17.90 12.23 4.75
N PHE A 287 17.49 13.20 3.93
CA PHE A 287 17.13 12.94 2.54
C PHE A 287 18.31 12.36 1.74
N ALA A 288 19.48 13.01 1.79
CA ALA A 288 20.67 12.57 1.06
C ALA A 288 21.21 11.23 1.57
N ILE A 289 21.22 11.02 2.90
CA ILE A 289 21.66 9.76 3.51
C ILE A 289 20.68 8.63 3.15
N GLY A 290 19.38 8.88 3.21
CA GLY A 290 18.36 7.90 2.81
C GLY A 290 18.51 7.46 1.37
N LEU A 291 18.74 8.41 0.45
CA LEU A 291 19.02 8.13 -0.95
C LEU A 291 20.33 7.34 -1.13
N ALA A 292 21.39 7.72 -0.42
CA ALA A 292 22.68 7.03 -0.47
C ALA A 292 22.57 5.57 0.03
N LEU A 293 21.82 5.33 1.11
CA LEU A 293 21.56 3.99 1.63
C LEU A 293 20.70 3.16 0.66
N GLY A 294 19.73 3.78 -0.02
CA GLY A 294 18.97 3.13 -1.09
C GLY A 294 19.85 2.71 -2.27
N ILE A 295 20.78 3.58 -2.70
CA ILE A 295 21.77 3.23 -3.74
C ILE A 295 22.69 2.13 -3.24
N ALA A 296 23.15 2.20 -1.99
CA ALA A 296 23.99 1.17 -1.38
C ALA A 296 23.27 -0.18 -1.31
N LEU A 297 21.96 -0.20 -1.02
CA LEU A 297 21.15 -1.40 -1.08
C LEU A 297 21.13 -2.00 -2.48
N VAL A 298 20.90 -1.19 -3.51
CA VAL A 298 20.90 -1.66 -4.91
C VAL A 298 22.27 -2.24 -5.28
N VAL A 299 23.38 -1.59 -4.91
CA VAL A 299 24.73 -2.09 -5.18
C VAL A 299 25.00 -3.38 -4.39
N TYR A 300 24.62 -3.43 -3.11
CA TYR A 300 24.79 -4.60 -2.26
C TYR A 300 24.06 -5.83 -2.81
N GLU A 301 22.77 -5.67 -3.12
CA GLU A 301 21.90 -6.73 -3.63
C GLU A 301 22.19 -7.12 -5.07
N THR A 302 22.89 -6.29 -5.87
CA THR A 302 23.27 -6.67 -7.23
C THR A 302 24.66 -7.30 -7.32
N TRP A 303 25.60 -6.93 -6.44
CA TRP A 303 27.00 -7.34 -6.59
C TRP A 303 27.49 -8.30 -5.51
N PHE A 304 26.91 -8.28 -4.30
CA PHE A 304 27.44 -9.05 -3.16
C PHE A 304 26.57 -10.24 -2.77
N LYS A 305 25.23 -10.08 -2.78
CA LYS A 305 24.34 -11.14 -2.31
C LYS A 305 23.41 -11.66 -3.40
N LEU A 306 23.72 -12.86 -3.90
CA LEU A 306 22.98 -13.48 -5.00
C LEU A 306 21.64 -14.10 -4.54
N ASP A 307 21.60 -14.59 -3.30
CA ASP A 307 20.45 -15.28 -2.67
C ASP A 307 19.74 -14.40 -1.62
N GLY A 308 19.85 -13.08 -1.76
CA GLY A 308 19.31 -12.08 -0.83
C GLY A 308 17.81 -11.85 -0.97
N MET A 309 17.34 -10.71 -0.46
CA MET A 309 15.94 -10.31 -0.57
C MET A 309 15.55 -10.12 -2.05
N PHE A 310 16.48 -9.62 -2.87
CA PHE A 310 16.35 -9.55 -4.33
C PHE A 310 17.06 -10.72 -5.01
N HIS A 311 16.58 -11.94 -4.74
CA HIS A 311 17.14 -13.16 -5.31
C HIS A 311 17.32 -13.05 -6.84
N HIS A 312 18.55 -13.22 -7.34
CA HIS A 312 18.87 -12.95 -8.74
C HIS A 312 18.08 -13.84 -9.70
N GLY A 313 17.74 -15.07 -9.30
CA GLY A 313 16.83 -15.95 -10.04
C GLY A 313 15.45 -15.35 -10.38
N LEU A 314 14.99 -14.30 -9.68
CA LEU A 314 13.77 -13.56 -10.05
C LEU A 314 13.99 -12.58 -11.21
N PHE A 315 15.23 -12.13 -11.39
CA PHE A 315 15.65 -11.15 -12.41
C PHE A 315 16.45 -11.79 -13.55
N SER A 316 16.96 -13.00 -13.33
CA SER A 316 17.84 -13.75 -14.21
C SER A 316 17.00 -14.74 -15.04
N GLY A 317 16.51 -14.27 -16.18
CA GLY A 317 15.81 -15.06 -17.20
C GLY A 317 15.42 -14.20 -18.40
N GLU A 318 14.99 -14.83 -19.51
CA GLU A 318 14.45 -14.11 -20.70
C GLU A 318 13.24 -13.22 -20.38
N ASN A 319 12.57 -13.47 -19.24
CA ASN A 319 11.34 -12.79 -18.85
C ASN A 319 11.59 -11.59 -17.93
N ARG A 320 11.81 -10.41 -18.53
CA ARG A 320 11.85 -9.09 -17.84
C ARG A 320 10.55 -8.70 -17.13
N ASN A 321 9.52 -9.54 -17.20
CA ASN A 321 8.18 -9.28 -16.72
C ASN A 321 8.11 -9.06 -15.20
N PHE A 322 8.93 -9.78 -14.42
CA PHE A 322 8.96 -9.60 -12.96
C PHE A 322 9.44 -8.19 -12.58
N ALA A 323 10.57 -7.75 -13.11
CA ALA A 323 11.10 -6.40 -12.88
C ALA A 323 10.12 -5.30 -13.33
N ILE A 324 9.48 -5.48 -14.50
CA ILE A 324 8.45 -4.54 -14.99
C ILE A 324 7.25 -4.50 -14.05
N SER A 325 6.79 -5.66 -13.57
CA SER A 325 5.67 -5.73 -12.61
C SER A 325 6.00 -5.05 -11.29
N LEU A 326 7.27 -5.14 -10.85
CA LEU A 326 7.75 -4.50 -9.64
C LEU A 326 7.77 -2.96 -9.76
N GLY A 327 8.23 -2.43 -10.90
CA GLY A 327 8.16 -1.00 -11.17
C GLY A 327 6.72 -0.49 -11.33
N ALA A 328 5.87 -1.27 -11.99
CA ALA A 328 4.46 -0.92 -12.15
C ALA A 328 3.69 -0.92 -10.82
N VAL A 329 3.93 -1.89 -9.94
CA VAL A 329 3.26 -1.94 -8.63
C VAL A 329 3.75 -0.82 -7.69
N PHE A 330 5.00 -0.40 -7.84
CA PHE A 330 5.52 0.79 -7.18
C PHE A 330 4.76 2.05 -7.62
N CYS A 331 4.59 2.27 -8.93
CA CYS A 331 3.83 3.42 -9.45
C CYS A 331 2.36 3.39 -9.02
N GLU A 332 1.74 2.21 -9.02
CA GLU A 332 0.37 2.04 -8.54
C GLU A 332 0.26 2.31 -7.03
N GLY A 333 1.21 1.84 -6.22
CA GLY A 333 1.27 2.13 -4.79
C GLY A 333 1.41 3.62 -4.50
N LEU A 334 2.28 4.32 -5.25
CA LEU A 334 2.46 5.76 -5.19
C LEU A 334 1.14 6.51 -5.41
N ALA A 335 0.37 6.09 -6.41
CA ALA A 335 -0.93 6.65 -6.70
C ALA A 335 -1.98 6.32 -5.62
N PHE A 336 -2.11 5.04 -5.25
CA PHE A 336 -3.16 4.56 -4.35
C PHE A 336 -3.09 5.23 -2.98
N PHE A 337 -1.94 5.18 -2.33
CA PHE A 337 -1.77 5.69 -0.98
C PHE A 337 -1.94 7.21 -0.90
N ALA A 338 -1.51 7.96 -1.92
CA ALA A 338 -1.78 9.38 -2.01
C ALA A 338 -3.29 9.67 -2.04
N VAL A 339 -4.03 8.94 -2.86
CA VAL A 339 -5.48 9.10 -2.97
C VAL A 339 -6.19 8.78 -1.66
N THR A 340 -5.71 7.80 -0.87
CA THR A 340 -6.32 7.48 0.43
C THR A 340 -6.31 8.63 1.44
N VAL A 341 -5.36 9.57 1.30
CA VAL A 341 -5.23 10.74 2.17
C VAL A 341 -5.88 11.96 1.53
N TYR A 342 -5.54 12.26 0.28
CA TYR A 342 -5.92 13.52 -0.36
C TYR A 342 -7.34 13.53 -0.96
N PHE A 343 -7.89 12.38 -1.35
CA PHE A 343 -9.27 12.31 -1.84
C PHE A 343 -10.31 12.67 -0.77
N PRO A 344 -10.34 12.01 0.41
CA PRO A 344 -11.31 12.38 1.44
C PRO A 344 -11.07 13.82 1.92
N PHE A 345 -9.83 14.25 1.99
CA PHE A 345 -9.47 15.63 2.33
C PHE A 345 -10.05 16.64 1.32
N GLN A 346 -9.84 16.44 0.01
CA GLN A 346 -10.39 17.33 -1.02
C GLN A 346 -11.92 17.37 -0.99
N VAL A 347 -12.57 16.21 -0.82
CA VAL A 347 -14.05 16.14 -0.75
C VAL A 347 -14.58 16.84 0.51
N SER A 348 -13.88 16.71 1.64
CA SER A 348 -14.27 17.39 2.89
C SER A 348 -14.18 18.90 2.79
N ILE A 349 -13.25 19.43 1.99
CA ILE A 349 -13.04 20.87 1.81
C ILE A 349 -14.02 21.46 0.80
N LEU A 350 -14.20 20.80 -0.35
CA LEU A 350 -14.89 21.40 -1.49
C LEU A 350 -16.40 21.13 -1.53
N TYR A 351 -16.85 20.00 -1.01
CA TYR A 351 -18.18 19.48 -1.34
C TYR A 351 -19.04 19.17 -0.14
N GLU A 352 -18.47 18.61 0.92
CA GLU A 352 -19.27 17.98 1.97
C GLU A 352 -18.61 18.10 3.33
N ALA A 353 -19.31 18.73 4.27
CA ALA A 353 -18.84 18.84 5.66
C ALA A 353 -19.11 17.56 6.48
N ASP A 354 -20.09 16.72 6.09
CA ASP A 354 -20.43 15.49 6.82
C ASP A 354 -19.39 14.37 6.55
N PRO A 355 -18.59 13.95 7.55
CA PRO A 355 -17.55 12.92 7.37
C PRO A 355 -18.11 11.57 6.91
N LEU A 356 -19.37 11.26 7.23
CA LEU A 356 -20.03 10.05 6.77
C LEU A 356 -20.18 10.06 5.24
N LEU A 357 -20.66 11.17 4.67
CA LEU A 357 -20.87 11.30 3.23
C LEU A 357 -19.53 11.31 2.49
N VAL A 358 -18.49 11.94 3.04
CA VAL A 358 -17.11 11.85 2.52
C VAL A 358 -16.64 10.39 2.45
N GLY A 359 -16.82 9.63 3.54
CA GLY A 359 -16.46 8.21 3.61
C GLY A 359 -17.28 7.35 2.63
N VAL A 360 -18.58 7.63 2.47
CA VAL A 360 -19.45 6.94 1.51
C VAL A 360 -19.00 7.21 0.07
N ARG A 361 -18.70 8.46 -0.29
CA ARG A 361 -18.17 8.82 -1.61
C ARG A 361 -16.87 8.08 -1.91
N PHE A 362 -15.96 8.00 -0.95
CA PHE A 362 -14.70 7.26 -1.15
C PHE A 362 -14.92 5.73 -1.23
N SER A 363 -15.90 5.20 -0.49
CA SER A 363 -16.25 3.77 -0.52
C SER A 363 -16.67 3.27 -1.90
N ILE A 364 -17.20 4.17 -2.76
CA ILE A 364 -17.57 3.86 -4.15
C ILE A 364 -16.38 3.30 -4.93
N ALA A 365 -15.16 3.77 -4.68
CA ALA A 365 -13.96 3.22 -5.32
C ALA A 365 -13.76 1.74 -4.96
N PHE A 366 -13.93 1.37 -3.70
CA PHE A 366 -13.75 -0.02 -3.29
C PHE A 366 -14.89 -0.92 -3.74
N ILE A 367 -16.11 -0.37 -3.86
CA ILE A 367 -17.26 -1.07 -4.46
C ILE A 367 -17.01 -1.35 -5.94
N SER A 368 -16.48 -0.39 -6.71
CA SER A 368 -16.18 -0.59 -8.14
C SER A 368 -14.95 -1.48 -8.39
N THR A 369 -14.05 -1.57 -7.40
CA THR A 369 -12.88 -2.47 -7.44
C THR A 369 -13.29 -3.94 -7.54
N ILE A 370 -14.35 -4.36 -6.85
CA ILE A 370 -14.81 -5.76 -6.81
C ILE A 370 -15.20 -6.29 -8.21
N PRO A 371 -16.15 -5.68 -8.94
CA PRO A 371 -16.53 -6.16 -10.27
C PRO A 371 -15.38 -6.02 -11.26
N ALA A 372 -14.61 -4.94 -11.22
CA ALA A 372 -13.44 -4.77 -12.09
C ALA A 372 -12.41 -5.88 -11.90
N SER A 373 -12.18 -6.28 -10.65
CA SER A 373 -11.28 -7.39 -10.29
C SER A 373 -11.77 -8.72 -10.88
N ILE A 374 -13.06 -9.04 -10.71
CA ILE A 374 -13.66 -10.28 -11.23
C ILE A 374 -13.57 -10.33 -12.76
N LEU A 375 -13.97 -9.25 -13.43
CA LEU A 375 -13.95 -9.15 -14.89
C LEU A 375 -12.53 -9.29 -15.44
N THR A 376 -11.55 -8.69 -14.76
CA THR A 376 -10.12 -8.81 -15.11
C THR A 376 -9.64 -10.24 -15.00
N GLY A 377 -9.93 -10.92 -13.87
CA GLY A 377 -9.56 -12.32 -13.68
C GLY A 377 -10.15 -13.26 -14.74
N MET A 378 -11.43 -13.05 -15.08
CA MET A 378 -12.10 -13.80 -16.15
C MET A 378 -11.45 -13.53 -17.51
N TYR A 379 -11.21 -12.25 -17.83
CA TYR A 379 -10.56 -11.86 -19.08
C TYR A 379 -9.16 -12.46 -19.21
N CYS A 380 -8.33 -12.38 -18.17
CA CYS A 380 -6.99 -12.95 -18.16
C CYS A 380 -7.02 -14.47 -18.38
N THR A 381 -8.02 -15.16 -17.83
CA THR A 381 -8.20 -16.62 -17.99
C THR A 381 -8.56 -16.98 -19.43
N ILE A 382 -9.46 -16.23 -20.06
CA ILE A 382 -9.96 -16.50 -21.41
C ILE A 382 -8.95 -16.04 -22.47
N ALA A 383 -8.51 -14.79 -22.39
CA ALA A 383 -7.66 -14.16 -23.40
C ALA A 383 -6.20 -14.60 -23.30
N LYS A 384 -5.77 -15.17 -22.16
CA LYS A 384 -4.38 -15.56 -21.86
C LYS A 384 -3.36 -14.43 -22.10
N LYS A 385 -3.82 -13.18 -22.00
CA LYS A 385 -3.05 -11.96 -22.25
C LYS A 385 -3.30 -10.97 -21.10
N VAL A 386 -2.22 -10.48 -20.51
CA VAL A 386 -2.23 -9.58 -19.34
C VAL A 386 -1.75 -8.16 -19.67
N ARG A 387 -0.95 -8.01 -20.74
CA ARG A 387 -0.31 -6.73 -21.09
C ARG A 387 -1.30 -5.60 -21.36
N TRP A 388 -2.27 -5.81 -22.24
CA TRP A 388 -3.18 -4.75 -22.69
C TRP A 388 -4.13 -4.28 -21.60
N ILE A 389 -4.61 -5.21 -20.76
CA ILE A 389 -5.46 -4.87 -19.61
C ILE A 389 -4.68 -4.09 -18.54
N THR A 390 -3.40 -4.41 -18.35
CA THR A 390 -2.51 -3.63 -17.46
C THR A 390 -2.33 -2.19 -17.98
N VAL A 391 -2.04 -2.02 -19.28
CA VAL A 391 -1.91 -0.67 -19.88
C VAL A 391 -3.21 0.10 -19.76
N PHE A 392 -4.35 -0.52 -20.06
CA PHE A 392 -5.67 0.09 -19.94
C PHE A 392 -5.97 0.54 -18.50
N SER A 393 -5.58 -0.25 -17.50
CA SER A 393 -5.77 0.11 -16.09
C SER A 393 -4.98 1.35 -15.67
N PHE A 394 -3.73 1.51 -16.13
CA PHE A 394 -2.96 2.73 -15.89
C PHE A 394 -3.52 3.95 -16.63
N LEU A 395 -4.09 3.78 -17.82
CA LEU A 395 -4.78 4.87 -18.51
C LEU A 395 -6.00 5.36 -17.73
N ILE A 396 -6.73 4.45 -17.07
CA ILE A 396 -7.86 4.83 -16.20
C ILE A 396 -7.37 5.53 -14.92
N PHE A 397 -6.23 5.13 -14.35
CA PHE A 397 -5.59 5.89 -13.26
C PHE A 397 -5.29 7.34 -13.69
N VAL A 398 -4.66 7.53 -14.85
CA VAL A 398 -4.37 8.87 -15.38
C VAL A 398 -5.65 9.66 -15.60
N ALA A 399 -6.70 9.03 -16.15
CA ALA A 399 -8.00 9.68 -16.32
C ALA A 399 -8.63 10.11 -14.99
N PHE A 400 -8.52 9.29 -13.94
CA PHE A 400 -8.98 9.65 -12.60
C PHE A 400 -8.23 10.86 -12.04
N PHE A 401 -6.89 10.86 -12.08
CA PHE A 401 -6.10 12.01 -11.61
C PHE A 401 -6.38 13.28 -12.42
N ALA A 402 -6.57 13.15 -13.73
CA ALA A 402 -6.96 14.28 -14.58
C ALA A 402 -8.33 14.84 -14.17
N CYS A 403 -9.32 13.98 -13.89
CA CYS A 403 -10.63 14.42 -13.41
C CYS A 403 -10.53 15.14 -12.05
N MET A 404 -9.77 14.57 -11.11
CA MET A 404 -9.55 15.16 -9.79
C MET A 404 -8.83 16.52 -9.87
N ALA A 405 -7.86 16.67 -10.77
CA ALA A 405 -7.15 17.93 -11.00
C ALA A 405 -8.04 19.00 -11.64
N THR A 406 -9.09 18.61 -12.38
CA THR A 406 -10.06 19.54 -12.99
C THR A 406 -11.33 19.74 -12.18
N SER A 407 -11.37 19.24 -10.93
CA SER A 407 -12.56 19.33 -10.08
C SER A 407 -12.67 20.71 -9.44
N ASP A 408 -13.82 21.35 -9.64
CA ASP A 408 -14.16 22.70 -9.12
C ASP A 408 -15.42 22.60 -8.23
N GLU A 409 -15.85 23.69 -7.58
CA GLU A 409 -17.11 23.77 -6.80
C GLU A 409 -18.33 23.29 -7.60
N GLY A 410 -18.38 23.57 -8.91
CA GLY A 410 -19.49 23.18 -9.79
C GLY A 410 -19.54 21.69 -10.17
N THR A 411 -18.53 20.89 -9.83
CA THR A 411 -18.43 19.47 -10.22
C THR A 411 -18.86 18.49 -9.13
N ASP A 412 -19.56 18.94 -8.08
CA ASP A 412 -19.98 18.09 -6.95
C ASP A 412 -20.64 16.77 -7.39
N ILE A 413 -21.61 16.82 -8.31
CA ILE A 413 -22.30 15.62 -8.83
C ILE A 413 -21.32 14.67 -9.53
N ASN A 414 -20.32 15.20 -10.24
CA ASN A 414 -19.36 14.38 -10.96
C ASN A 414 -18.38 13.65 -10.02
N THR A 415 -18.14 14.21 -8.83
CA THR A 415 -17.25 13.62 -7.82
C THR A 415 -17.78 12.31 -7.23
N TRP A 416 -19.08 12.03 -7.37
CA TRP A 416 -19.65 10.71 -7.08
C TRP A 416 -19.26 9.65 -8.11
N GLY A 417 -18.99 10.06 -9.35
CA GLY A 417 -18.59 9.18 -10.45
C GLY A 417 -17.08 8.94 -10.56
N TYR A 418 -16.25 9.92 -10.20
CA TYR A 418 -14.79 9.79 -10.32
C TYR A 418 -14.18 8.61 -9.53
N PRO A 419 -14.62 8.29 -8.29
CA PRO A 419 -14.16 7.11 -7.55
C PRO A 419 -14.36 5.79 -8.31
N VAL A 420 -15.34 5.71 -9.21
CA VAL A 420 -15.56 4.51 -10.04
C VAL A 420 -14.34 4.24 -10.93
N LEU A 421 -13.73 5.29 -11.49
CA LEU A 421 -12.51 5.19 -12.29
C LEU A 421 -11.34 4.69 -11.44
N LEU A 422 -11.13 5.29 -10.25
CA LEU A 422 -10.10 4.87 -9.32
C LEU A 422 -10.22 3.39 -8.98
N GLY A 423 -11.40 2.95 -8.54
CA GLY A 423 -11.62 1.57 -8.13
C GLY A 423 -11.49 0.56 -9.26
N SER A 424 -12.01 0.89 -10.44
CA SER A 424 -11.83 0.04 -11.61
C SER A 424 -10.35 -0.12 -11.98
N ALA A 425 -9.58 0.98 -11.98
CA ALA A 425 -8.13 0.95 -12.19
C ALA A 425 -7.40 0.10 -11.16
N LEU A 426 -7.72 0.28 -9.86
CA LEU A 426 -7.13 -0.49 -8.77
C LEU A 426 -7.34 -2.01 -8.95
N GLY A 427 -8.59 -2.41 -9.22
CA GLY A 427 -8.93 -3.83 -9.36
C GLY A 427 -8.27 -4.51 -10.55
N MET A 428 -8.22 -3.81 -11.70
CA MET A 428 -7.54 -4.33 -12.89
C MET A 428 -6.01 -4.41 -12.70
N THR A 429 -5.41 -3.37 -12.11
CA THR A 429 -3.95 -3.28 -11.97
C THR A 429 -3.41 -4.30 -10.98
N LEU A 430 -4.01 -4.42 -9.80
CA LEU A 430 -3.54 -5.34 -8.77
C LEU A 430 -3.55 -6.80 -9.22
N ILE A 431 -4.65 -7.25 -9.83
CA ILE A 431 -4.77 -8.63 -10.29
C ILE A 431 -3.76 -8.94 -11.38
N THR A 432 -3.59 -8.03 -12.34
CA THR A 432 -2.70 -8.26 -13.47
C THR A 432 -1.24 -8.27 -13.04
N LEU A 433 -0.83 -7.33 -12.19
CA LEU A 433 0.55 -7.26 -11.70
C LEU A 433 0.93 -8.44 -10.81
N VAL A 434 0.06 -8.82 -9.87
CA VAL A 434 0.31 -10.00 -9.01
C VAL A 434 0.35 -11.28 -9.85
N THR A 435 -0.56 -11.44 -10.82
CA THR A 435 -0.57 -12.61 -11.71
C THR A 435 0.71 -12.67 -12.55
N VAL A 436 1.15 -11.55 -13.13
CA VAL A 436 2.41 -11.49 -13.88
C VAL A 436 3.59 -11.87 -13.02
N ALA A 437 3.67 -11.33 -11.80
CA ALA A 437 4.76 -11.61 -10.88
C ALA A 437 4.80 -13.09 -10.49
N GLN A 438 3.66 -13.68 -10.14
CA GLN A 438 3.56 -15.09 -9.75
C GLN A 438 3.86 -16.04 -10.92
N LEU A 439 3.38 -15.75 -12.13
CA LEU A 439 3.64 -16.60 -13.31
C LEU A 439 5.07 -16.49 -13.83
N SER A 440 5.75 -15.38 -13.55
CA SER A 440 7.14 -15.16 -13.95
C SER A 440 8.14 -15.72 -12.92
N THR A 441 7.66 -16.23 -11.79
CA THR A 441 8.49 -16.64 -10.66
C THR A 441 8.59 -18.16 -10.55
N PRO A 442 9.80 -18.72 -10.34
CA PRO A 442 9.98 -20.14 -10.01
C PRO A 442 9.19 -20.56 -8.76
N PRO A 443 8.62 -21.79 -8.70
CA PRO A 443 7.75 -22.21 -7.59
C PRO A 443 8.37 -22.10 -6.19
N ASN A 444 9.68 -22.27 -6.08
CA ASN A 444 10.45 -22.15 -4.84
C ASN A 444 10.64 -20.70 -4.35
N LEU A 445 10.40 -19.70 -5.20
CA LEU A 445 10.61 -18.28 -4.88
C LEU A 445 9.30 -17.47 -4.82
N ILE A 446 8.13 -18.13 -4.93
CA ILE A 446 6.82 -17.46 -4.94
C ILE A 446 6.58 -16.64 -3.66
N SER A 447 6.99 -17.15 -2.49
CA SER A 447 6.88 -16.44 -1.20
C SER A 447 7.65 -15.12 -1.23
N ILE A 448 8.92 -15.17 -1.67
CA ILE A 448 9.82 -14.00 -1.75
C ILE A 448 9.30 -13.00 -2.79
N ALA A 449 8.90 -13.46 -3.97
CA ALA A 449 8.34 -12.62 -5.02
C ALA A 449 7.05 -11.92 -4.58
N SER A 450 6.16 -12.63 -3.88
CA SER A 450 4.93 -12.03 -3.33
C SER A 450 5.25 -11.00 -2.25
N GLY A 451 6.24 -11.30 -1.39
CA GLY A 451 6.78 -10.37 -0.41
C GLY A 451 7.31 -9.09 -1.05
N LEU A 452 8.13 -9.22 -2.09
CA LEU A 452 8.69 -8.08 -2.84
C LEU A 452 7.61 -7.23 -3.49
N ILE A 453 6.60 -7.82 -4.14
CA ILE A 453 5.52 -7.07 -4.79
C ILE A 453 4.75 -6.21 -3.77
N ILE A 454 4.38 -6.79 -2.64
CA ILE A 454 3.65 -6.08 -1.57
C ILE A 454 4.52 -4.99 -0.93
N SER A 455 5.80 -5.28 -0.74
CA SER A 455 6.75 -4.34 -0.16
C SER A 455 7.00 -3.17 -1.11
N MET A 456 7.12 -3.42 -2.41
CA MET A 456 7.30 -2.37 -3.41
C MET A 456 6.05 -1.52 -3.62
N ARG A 457 4.86 -2.12 -3.53
CA ARG A 457 3.60 -1.36 -3.45
C ARG A 457 3.62 -0.40 -2.26
N SER A 458 3.99 -0.89 -1.08
CA SER A 458 4.04 -0.09 0.15
C SER A 458 5.16 0.97 0.10
N LEU A 459 6.27 0.66 -0.57
CA LEU A 459 7.40 1.57 -0.78
C LEU A 459 6.96 2.75 -1.65
N GLY A 460 6.31 2.44 -2.78
CA GLY A 460 5.71 3.44 -3.65
C GLY A 460 4.73 4.32 -2.89
N GLY A 461 3.88 3.72 -2.05
CA GLY A 461 2.91 4.46 -1.25
C GLY A 461 3.54 5.41 -0.22
N THR A 462 4.56 4.94 0.49
CA THR A 462 5.27 5.73 1.51
C THR A 462 6.00 6.91 0.88
N ILE A 463 6.72 6.67 -0.22
CA ILE A 463 7.40 7.72 -0.99
C ILE A 463 6.38 8.67 -1.61
N GLY A 464 5.30 8.13 -2.18
CA GLY A 464 4.22 8.89 -2.80
C GLY A 464 3.60 9.89 -1.84
N ILE A 465 3.09 9.41 -0.71
CA ILE A 465 2.49 10.25 0.33
C ILE A 465 3.44 11.42 0.69
N ALA A 466 4.72 11.13 0.88
CA ALA A 466 5.73 12.13 1.24
C ALA A 466 5.95 13.18 0.14
N ILE A 467 6.03 12.76 -1.13
CA ILE A 467 6.13 13.68 -2.29
C ILE A 467 4.88 14.56 -2.39
N TYR A 468 3.68 13.96 -2.36
CA TYR A 468 2.43 14.72 -2.45
C TYR A 468 2.30 15.71 -1.29
N ASN A 469 2.78 15.37 -0.10
CA ASN A 469 2.78 16.28 1.04
C ASN A 469 3.74 17.45 0.87
N ALA A 470 4.97 17.20 0.42
CA ALA A 470 5.93 18.27 0.14
C ALA A 470 5.39 19.24 -0.94
N VAL A 471 4.76 18.71 -2.00
CA VAL A 471 4.11 19.53 -3.04
C VAL A 471 2.93 20.30 -2.47
N PHE A 472 2.02 19.62 -1.74
CA PHE A 472 0.85 20.24 -1.14
C PHE A 472 1.23 21.40 -0.21
N ARG A 473 2.24 21.21 0.66
CA ARG A 473 2.73 22.27 1.55
C ARG A 473 3.32 23.45 0.81
N THR A 474 4.11 23.20 -0.22
CA THR A 474 4.72 24.26 -1.02
C THR A 474 3.65 25.12 -1.70
N GLU A 475 2.54 24.53 -2.14
CA GLU A 475 1.44 25.29 -2.73
C GLU A 475 0.56 25.97 -1.69
N VAL A 476 0.37 25.34 -0.52
CA VAL A 476 -0.35 25.93 0.60
C VAL A 476 0.39 27.14 1.20
N SER A 477 1.72 27.12 1.31
CA SER A 477 2.48 28.29 1.78
C SER A 477 2.35 29.47 0.82
N ARG A 478 2.42 29.21 -0.49
CA ARG A 478 2.14 30.21 -1.54
C ARG A 478 0.70 30.71 -1.48
N LEU A 479 -0.24 29.85 -1.12
CA LEU A 479 -1.63 30.22 -0.94
C LEU A 479 -1.81 31.10 0.30
N ALA A 480 -1.16 30.77 1.41
CA ALA A 480 -1.23 31.50 2.67
C ALA A 480 -0.70 32.93 2.56
N GLU A 481 0.35 33.17 1.77
CA GLU A 481 0.81 34.52 1.43
C GLU A 481 -0.30 35.35 0.76
N ASN A 482 -1.06 34.73 -0.15
CA ASN A 482 -2.13 35.38 -0.90
C ASN A 482 -3.45 35.53 -0.10
N ILE A 483 -3.79 34.57 0.77
CA ILE A 483 -4.93 34.68 1.68
C ILE A 483 -4.63 35.73 2.75
N SER A 484 -3.38 35.83 3.20
CA SER A 484 -2.97 36.87 4.13
C SER A 484 -3.22 38.26 3.55
N ASP A 485 -2.95 38.45 2.25
CA ASP A 485 -3.29 39.69 1.54
C ASP A 485 -4.82 39.95 1.45
N ALA A 486 -5.64 38.91 1.31
CA ALA A 486 -7.10 39.02 1.23
C ALA A 486 -7.74 39.29 2.61
N VAL A 487 -7.27 38.61 3.65
CA VAL A 487 -7.76 38.75 5.03
C VAL A 487 -7.27 40.06 5.67
N MET A 488 -6.06 40.53 5.31
CA MET A 488 -5.61 41.89 5.66
C MET A 488 -6.47 42.97 5.00
N LYS A 489 -6.95 42.76 3.76
CA LYS A 489 -7.93 43.67 3.13
C LYS A 489 -9.30 43.64 3.82
N ALA A 490 -9.66 42.53 4.47
CA ALA A 490 -10.88 42.39 5.28
C ALA A 490 -10.75 42.95 6.71
N GLY A 491 -9.57 43.45 7.11
CA GLY A 491 -9.37 44.20 8.37
C GLY A 491 -8.90 43.37 9.57
N LEU A 492 -8.40 42.15 9.38
CA LEU A 492 -7.82 41.35 10.47
C LEU A 492 -6.38 41.83 10.80
N PRO A 493 -5.98 41.94 12.10
CA PRO A 493 -4.62 42.31 12.47
C PRO A 493 -3.57 41.30 11.98
N THR A 494 -2.43 41.78 11.49
CA THR A 494 -1.36 41.01 10.83
C THR A 494 -0.82 39.83 11.67
N GLU A 495 -0.89 39.93 13.01
CA GLU A 495 -0.47 38.90 13.96
C GLU A 495 -1.44 37.70 14.04
N SER A 496 -2.73 37.91 13.72
CA SER A 496 -3.80 36.90 13.79
C SER A 496 -4.03 36.17 12.46
N VAL A 497 -3.54 36.74 11.35
CA VAL A 497 -3.78 36.25 9.99
C VAL A 497 -3.12 34.88 9.76
N GLY A 498 -1.85 34.72 10.14
CA GLY A 498 -1.15 33.44 9.98
C GLY A 498 -1.83 32.29 10.72
N LYS A 499 -2.26 32.54 11.95
CA LYS A 499 -3.00 31.56 12.77
C LYS A 499 -4.40 31.26 12.21
N LEU A 500 -5.09 32.25 11.64
CA LEU A 500 -6.40 32.03 11.04
C LEU A 500 -6.29 31.15 9.80
N VAL A 501 -5.34 31.46 8.91
CA VAL A 501 -5.10 30.70 7.68
C VAL A 501 -4.67 29.27 8.00
N GLU A 502 -3.76 29.09 8.96
CA GLU A 502 -3.32 27.76 9.42
C GLU A 502 -4.48 26.95 10.02
N ASN A 503 -5.27 27.54 10.92
CA ASN A 503 -6.41 26.84 11.52
C ASN A 503 -7.54 26.56 10.52
N MET A 504 -7.74 27.41 9.50
CA MET A 504 -8.68 27.18 8.40
C MET A 504 -8.24 26.03 7.49
N LEU A 505 -6.96 26.01 7.10
CA LEU A 505 -6.39 24.92 6.29
C LEU A 505 -6.48 23.57 7.00
N HIS A 506 -6.41 23.58 8.33
CA HIS A 506 -6.41 22.38 9.16
C HIS A 506 -7.77 22.05 9.81
N HIS A 507 -8.85 22.77 9.48
CA HIS A 507 -10.20 22.56 10.03
C HIS A 507 -10.22 22.56 11.57
N ASN A 508 -9.34 23.34 12.18
CA ASN A 508 -9.31 23.50 13.62
C ASN A 508 -10.32 24.57 14.04
N GLU A 509 -11.61 24.22 14.07
CA GLU A 509 -12.70 25.13 14.46
C GLU A 509 -12.44 25.76 15.84
N THR A 510 -11.93 24.97 16.78
CA THR A 510 -11.58 25.47 18.13
C THR A 510 -10.41 26.46 18.11
N GLY A 511 -9.47 26.29 17.19
CA GLY A 511 -8.36 27.23 16.96
C GLY A 511 -8.82 28.51 16.27
N ILE A 512 -9.81 28.44 15.37
CA ILE A 512 -10.39 29.61 14.68
C ILE A 512 -11.15 30.50 15.67
N GLU A 513 -11.95 29.91 16.56
CA GLU A 513 -12.74 30.63 17.57
C GLU A 513 -11.88 31.30 18.65
N GLN A 514 -10.68 30.78 18.91
CA GLN A 514 -9.77 31.31 19.93
C GLN A 514 -8.92 32.50 19.45
N ILE A 515 -8.98 32.86 18.16
CA ILE A 515 -8.19 33.96 17.61
C ILE A 515 -8.85 35.31 17.94
N PRO A 516 -8.15 36.24 18.63
CA PRO A 516 -8.72 37.54 18.97
C PRO A 516 -9.06 38.35 17.72
N GLY A 517 -10.33 38.78 17.61
CA GLY A 517 -10.81 39.66 16.53
C GLY A 517 -11.44 38.97 15.32
N VAL A 518 -11.56 37.64 15.33
CA VAL A 518 -12.24 36.89 14.27
C VAL A 518 -13.76 37.07 14.38
N LYS A 519 -14.38 37.62 13.34
CA LYS A 519 -15.84 37.72 13.17
C LYS A 519 -16.33 36.62 12.22
N PRO A 520 -17.61 36.18 12.31
CA PRO A 520 -18.19 35.20 11.40
C PRO A 520 -17.99 35.55 9.91
N ASP A 521 -18.18 36.83 9.56
CA ASP A 521 -17.96 37.33 8.18
C ASP A 521 -16.51 37.17 7.69
N ILE A 522 -15.53 37.21 8.60
CA ILE A 522 -14.11 37.04 8.28
C ILE A 522 -13.76 35.54 8.17
N ILE A 523 -14.44 34.69 8.93
CA ILE A 523 -14.36 33.24 8.79
C ILE A 523 -14.92 32.84 7.42
N GLU A 524 -16.12 33.32 7.08
CA GLU A 524 -16.78 33.00 5.82
C GLU A 524 -16.00 33.53 4.60
N SER A 525 -15.50 34.76 4.65
CA SER A 525 -14.66 35.31 3.58
C SER A 525 -13.29 34.63 3.49
N GLY A 526 -12.72 34.15 4.60
CA GLY A 526 -11.50 33.35 4.60
C GLY A 526 -11.71 31.96 3.98
N PHE A 527 -12.79 31.26 4.34
CA PHE A 527 -13.17 30.00 3.68
C PHE A 527 -13.49 30.22 2.20
N HIS A 528 -14.25 31.25 1.85
CA HIS A 528 -14.54 31.59 0.46
C HIS A 528 -13.26 31.90 -0.34
N ALA A 529 -12.31 32.66 0.23
CA ALA A 529 -11.03 32.94 -0.40
C ALA A 529 -10.16 31.68 -0.55
N LEU A 530 -10.23 30.77 0.44
CA LEU A 530 -9.52 29.50 0.43
C LEU A 530 -10.08 28.57 -0.66
N THR A 531 -11.40 28.42 -0.75
CA THR A 531 -12.06 27.60 -1.77
C THR A 531 -11.88 28.19 -3.17
N GLU A 532 -12.11 29.50 -3.35
CA GLU A 532 -11.94 30.20 -4.62
C GLU A 532 -10.50 30.07 -5.14
N ARG A 533 -9.51 30.11 -4.26
CA ARG A 533 -8.10 30.00 -4.65
C ARG A 533 -7.62 28.57 -4.81
N TYR A 534 -8.10 27.62 -4.01
CA TYR A 534 -7.87 26.19 -4.25
C TYR A 534 -8.29 25.82 -5.69
N ILE A 535 -9.44 26.34 -6.12
CA ILE A 535 -9.98 26.21 -7.48
C ILE A 535 -9.11 26.98 -8.50
N ARG A 536 -8.81 28.26 -8.24
CA ARG A 536 -8.00 29.07 -9.18
C ARG A 536 -6.57 28.59 -9.34
N GLN A 537 -5.93 27.97 -8.34
CA GLN A 537 -4.61 27.34 -8.48
C GLN A 537 -4.68 26.08 -9.35
N GLY A 538 -5.71 25.25 -9.19
CA GLY A 538 -6.00 24.15 -10.11
C GLY A 538 -6.18 24.63 -11.56
N LEU A 539 -6.86 25.77 -11.73
CA LEU A 539 -7.00 26.47 -13.01
C LEU A 539 -5.72 27.16 -13.51
N SER A 540 -4.81 27.60 -12.65
CA SER A 540 -3.56 28.25 -13.07
C SER A 540 -2.52 27.23 -13.54
N ALA A 541 -2.50 26.03 -12.93
CA ALA A 541 -1.77 24.88 -13.47
C ALA A 541 -2.25 24.47 -14.88
N ARG A 542 -3.52 24.78 -15.19
CA ARG A 542 -4.12 24.64 -16.53
C ARG A 542 -3.46 25.54 -17.57
N VAL A 543 -3.09 26.78 -17.19
CA VAL A 543 -2.52 27.80 -18.08
C VAL A 543 -1.03 27.55 -18.34
N ASP A 544 -0.27 27.08 -17.35
CA ASP A 544 1.15 26.78 -17.53
C ASP A 544 1.42 25.49 -18.32
N ASN A 545 0.52 24.50 -18.26
CA ASN A 545 0.64 23.27 -19.08
C ASN A 545 0.03 23.37 -20.48
N SER A 546 -0.85 24.35 -20.75
CA SER A 546 -1.31 24.66 -22.10
C SER A 546 -0.42 25.76 -22.68
N GLY A 547 0.69 25.38 -23.30
CA GLY A 547 1.58 26.31 -23.99
C GLY A 547 0.80 27.31 -24.85
N GLY A 548 0.85 28.57 -24.43
CA GLY A 548 0.64 29.77 -25.24
C GLY A 548 -0.66 29.88 -26.03
N LEU A 549 -1.79 30.15 -25.37
CA LEU A 549 -2.86 30.95 -26.00
C LEU A 549 -3.42 31.95 -24.98
N ARG A 550 -3.01 33.21 -25.15
CA ARG A 550 -3.60 34.38 -24.48
C ARG A 550 -5.09 34.46 -24.83
N GLY A 551 -5.95 34.15 -23.86
CA GLY A 551 -7.36 34.49 -23.89
C GLY A 551 -7.71 35.22 -22.60
N THR A 552 -7.97 36.52 -22.69
CA THR A 552 -8.52 37.37 -21.64
C THR A 552 -9.79 36.76 -21.06
N VAL A 553 -9.78 36.37 -19.78
CA VAL A 553 -11.00 36.01 -19.05
C VAL A 553 -11.67 37.30 -18.59
N ASP A 554 -12.80 37.59 -19.22
CA ASP A 554 -13.69 38.72 -18.97
C ASP A 554 -14.37 38.58 -17.60
N SER A 555 -14.32 39.66 -16.83
CA SER A 555 -14.85 39.77 -15.47
C SER A 555 -16.35 40.05 -15.49
N ARG A 556 -17.19 39.01 -15.63
CA ARG A 556 -18.64 39.10 -15.34
C ARG A 556 -19.21 37.76 -14.87
N CYS A 557 -19.23 37.53 -13.55
CA CYS A 557 -20.24 36.68 -12.93
C CYS A 557 -21.09 37.56 -12.01
N GLY A 558 -22.32 37.80 -12.44
CA GLY A 558 -23.33 38.55 -11.70
C GLY A 558 -23.88 37.74 -10.55
N PHE A 559 -23.96 38.39 -9.39
CA PHE A 559 -24.61 37.91 -8.18
C PHE A 559 -26.11 37.71 -8.41
N SER A 560 -26.61 36.51 -8.10
CA SER A 560 -28.03 36.27 -7.82
C SER A 560 -28.19 36.04 -6.33
N HIS A 561 -28.61 37.09 -5.62
CA HIS A 561 -29.13 37.01 -4.25
C HIS A 561 -30.20 35.91 -4.12
N ARG A 562 -30.09 35.08 -3.08
CA ARG A 562 -31.27 34.50 -2.42
C ARG A 562 -31.24 34.87 -0.93
N PRO A 563 -32.36 35.35 -0.37
CA PRO A 563 -32.40 35.95 0.95
C PRO A 563 -32.57 34.93 2.07
N GLU A 564 -32.03 35.28 3.23
CA GLU A 564 -32.36 34.75 4.55
C GLU A 564 -33.88 34.74 4.81
N GLN A 565 -34.41 33.63 5.31
CA GLN A 565 -35.56 33.56 6.23
C GLN A 565 -35.53 32.19 6.91
N ARG A 566 -35.77 32.00 8.20
CA ARG A 566 -35.77 32.82 9.41
C ARG A 566 -35.95 31.78 10.52
N VAL A 567 -35.27 31.95 11.65
CA VAL A 567 -35.52 31.21 12.89
C VAL A 567 -37.00 31.32 13.29
N GLN A 568 -37.63 30.17 13.56
CA GLN A 568 -38.55 29.94 14.68
C GLN A 568 -38.48 28.47 15.11
#